data_AF-A0A218PYV5-F1
#
_entry.id   AF-A0A218PYV5-F1
#
_cell.length_a   1.000
_cell.length_b   1.000
_cell.length_c   1.000
_cell.angle_alpha   90.00
_cell.angle_beta   90.00
_cell.angle_gamma   90.00
#
_symmetry.space_group_name_H-M   'P 1'
#
loop_
_entity.id
_entity.type
_entity.pdbx_description
1 polymer ?
#
loop_
_entity_poly.entity_id
_entity_poly.type
_entity_poly.pdbx_seq_one_letter_code
_entity_poly.pdbx_strand_id
1 'polypeptide(L)'
;MLKLHLIKVIDFDPVIVAKDKNDHPVLMIDIRFSPLYSATDLKIEKMEEYQNVPFLMFVNSQIIKIFKTADFKEVATLPTQEVLLYYNPEIADKMLFQSSLITLIQAWLRDLAYHWKSQEPPFIKEIQEIGLFDYLIGGSTQQLEDL
;
A
#
# COMPACT_ATOMS: atom_id res chain seq x y z
N MET A 1 11.21 18.75 -24.34
CA MET A 1 11.09 18.17 -22.98
C MET A 1 9.69 18.47 -22.47
N LEU A 2 8.82 17.47 -22.30
CA LEU A 2 7.49 17.68 -21.71
C LEU A 2 7.69 17.95 -20.21
N LYS A 3 7.18 19.07 -19.69
CA LYS A 3 7.12 19.28 -18.23
C LYS A 3 5.96 18.46 -17.69
N LEU A 4 6.25 17.40 -16.95
CA LEU A 4 5.24 16.65 -16.21
C LEU A 4 4.63 17.57 -15.15
N HIS A 5 3.32 17.80 -15.20
CA HIS A 5 2.62 18.47 -14.11
C HIS A 5 2.23 17.40 -13.08
N LEU A 6 2.88 17.44 -11.93
CA LEU A 6 2.56 16.52 -10.84
C LEU A 6 1.22 16.90 -10.22
N ILE A 7 0.43 15.88 -9.92
CA ILE A 7 -0.81 16.01 -9.15
C ILE A 7 -0.42 16.27 -7.70
N LYS A 8 -1.06 17.28 -7.09
CA LYS A 8 -0.80 17.71 -5.72
C LYS A 8 -1.92 17.36 -4.74
N VAL A 9 -3.11 17.08 -5.24
CA VAL A 9 -4.28 16.73 -4.44
C VAL A 9 -5.00 15.58 -5.11
N ILE A 10 -5.36 14.57 -4.34
CA ILE A 10 -6.20 13.45 -4.74
C ILE A 10 -7.22 13.15 -3.64
N ASP A 11 -8.39 12.66 -4.03
CA ASP A 11 -9.28 11.95 -3.12
C ASP A 11 -8.76 10.53 -2.91
N PHE A 12 -8.78 9.99 -1.70
CA PHE A 12 -8.42 8.60 -1.44
C PHE A 12 -9.44 7.65 -2.09
N ASP A 13 -8.96 6.71 -2.91
CA ASP A 13 -9.79 5.80 -3.69
C ASP A 13 -9.20 4.38 -3.63
N PRO A 14 -9.59 3.57 -2.64
CA PRO A 14 -8.98 2.28 -2.42
C PRO A 14 -9.43 1.26 -3.46
N VAL A 15 -8.46 0.50 -3.98
CA VAL A 15 -8.66 -0.58 -4.96
C VAL A 15 -8.39 -1.97 -4.37
N ILE A 16 -7.86 -2.03 -3.14
CA ILE A 16 -7.65 -3.27 -2.38
C ILE A 16 -8.11 -3.06 -0.94
N VAL A 17 -8.69 -4.10 -0.36
CA VAL A 17 -8.87 -4.24 1.09
C VAL A 17 -8.02 -5.41 1.59
N ALA A 18 -7.29 -5.21 2.69
CA ALA A 18 -6.75 -6.31 3.49
C ALA A 18 -7.68 -6.57 4.68
N LYS A 19 -7.87 -7.85 5.00
CA LYS A 19 -8.76 -8.31 6.06
C LYS A 19 -8.01 -9.19 7.04
N ASP A 20 -8.42 -9.17 8.31
CA ASP A 20 -7.89 -10.08 9.32
C ASP A 20 -8.32 -11.53 9.08
N LYS A 21 -7.84 -12.45 9.94
CA LYS A 21 -8.21 -13.88 9.91
C LYS A 21 -9.72 -14.17 10.09
N ASN A 22 -10.51 -13.18 10.51
CA ASN A 22 -11.95 -13.26 10.72
C ASN A 22 -12.74 -12.51 9.62
N ASP A 23 -12.08 -12.13 8.52
CA ASP A 23 -12.66 -11.39 7.40
C ASP A 23 -13.06 -9.92 7.73
N HIS A 24 -12.58 -9.35 8.84
CA HIS A 24 -12.80 -7.93 9.13
C HIS A 24 -11.81 -7.06 8.35
N PRO A 25 -12.25 -5.99 7.67
CA PRO A 25 -11.34 -5.04 7.03
C PRO A 25 -10.38 -4.39 8.03
N VAL A 26 -9.08 -4.48 7.75
CA VAL A 26 -8.02 -3.90 8.59
C VAL A 26 -7.19 -2.81 7.90
N LEU A 27 -7.19 -2.82 6.57
CA LEU A 27 -6.42 -1.89 5.75
C LEU A 27 -7.15 -1.63 4.42
N MET A 28 -7.38 -0.36 4.09
CA MET A 28 -7.82 0.06 2.74
C MET A 28 -6.62 0.63 1.98
N ILE A 29 -6.49 0.29 0.69
CA ILE A 29 -5.27 0.57 -0.08
C ILE A 29 -5.62 1.25 -1.41
N ASP A 30 -5.25 2.51 -1.56
CA ASP A 30 -5.27 3.25 -2.83
C ASP A 30 -3.92 3.03 -3.56
N ILE A 31 -4.00 2.58 -4.81
CA ILE A 31 -2.82 2.30 -5.64
C ILE A 31 -2.86 3.13 -6.92
N ARG A 32 -1.88 4.03 -7.06
CA ARG A 32 -1.72 4.87 -8.25
C ARG A 32 -0.32 4.81 -8.81
N PHE A 33 -0.15 4.02 -9.86
CA PHE A 33 1.18 3.79 -10.43
C PHE A 33 1.79 5.02 -11.13
N SER A 34 0.95 5.87 -11.74
CA SER A 34 1.41 6.96 -12.62
C SER A 34 2.43 7.89 -11.94
N PRO A 35 3.53 8.27 -12.63
CA PRO A 35 4.50 9.26 -12.12
C PRO A 35 3.88 10.62 -11.77
N LEU A 36 2.66 10.90 -12.24
CA LEU A 36 1.93 12.11 -11.87
C LEU A 36 1.66 12.21 -10.37
N TYR A 37 1.57 11.07 -9.66
CA TYR A 37 1.28 11.01 -8.23
C TYR A 37 2.54 11.00 -7.36
N SER A 38 3.70 11.32 -7.92
CA SER A 38 4.99 11.28 -7.21
C SER A 38 5.37 12.61 -6.54
N ALA A 39 4.42 13.53 -6.37
CA ALA A 39 4.67 14.78 -5.64
C ALA A 39 4.96 14.46 -4.17
N THR A 40 6.06 15.01 -3.64
CA THR A 40 6.41 14.84 -2.21
C THR A 40 5.39 15.51 -1.29
N ASP A 41 4.76 16.58 -1.76
CA ASP A 41 3.69 17.34 -1.11
C ASP A 41 2.28 16.91 -1.52
N LEU A 42 2.11 15.70 -2.08
CA LEU A 42 0.79 15.15 -2.43
C LEU A 42 -0.11 15.10 -1.18
N LYS A 43 -1.21 15.84 -1.24
CA LYS A 43 -2.29 15.80 -0.26
C LYS A 43 -3.30 14.73 -0.66
N ILE A 44 -3.67 13.88 0.30
CA ILE A 44 -4.69 12.85 0.15
C ILE A 44 -5.89 13.30 0.98
N GLU A 45 -7.02 13.54 0.32
CA GLU A 45 -8.30 13.98 0.90
C GLU A 45 -9.27 12.80 1.01
N LYS A 46 -10.40 12.98 1.71
CA LYS A 46 -11.47 11.98 1.86
C LYS A 46 -11.10 10.68 2.56
N MET A 47 -9.96 10.63 3.24
CA MET A 47 -9.58 9.48 4.08
C MET A 47 -10.60 9.21 5.20
N GLU A 48 -11.32 10.24 5.64
CA GLU A 48 -12.36 10.17 6.66
C GLU A 48 -13.55 9.27 6.30
N GLU A 49 -13.78 9.02 5.01
CA GLU A 49 -14.82 8.08 4.54
C GLU A 49 -14.52 6.63 4.96
N TYR A 50 -13.25 6.34 5.27
CA TYR A 50 -12.74 5.02 5.64
C TYR A 50 -12.33 4.90 7.12
N GLN A 51 -12.82 5.79 7.99
CA GLN A 51 -12.46 5.81 9.42
C GLN A 51 -12.76 4.52 10.20
N ASN A 52 -13.58 3.62 9.65
CA ASN A 52 -13.97 2.36 10.29
C ASN A 52 -12.94 1.23 10.15
N VAL A 53 -11.88 1.42 9.33
CA VAL A 53 -10.74 0.50 9.30
C VAL A 53 -9.60 1.04 10.15
N PRO A 54 -8.75 0.21 10.79
CA PRO A 54 -7.62 0.68 11.59
C PRO A 54 -6.54 1.45 10.81
N PHE A 55 -6.28 1.07 9.56
CA PHE A 55 -5.22 1.66 8.74
C PHE A 55 -5.69 1.98 7.32
N LEU A 56 -5.04 2.97 6.72
CA LEU A 56 -5.11 3.28 5.29
C LEU A 56 -3.70 3.21 4.69
N MET A 57 -3.60 2.89 3.41
CA MET A 57 -2.33 2.88 2.68
C MET A 57 -2.50 3.52 1.32
N PHE A 58 -1.56 4.39 0.96
CA PHE A 58 -1.41 4.93 -0.38
C PHE A 58 -0.12 4.39 -1.00
N VAL A 59 -0.20 3.87 -2.21
CA VAL A 59 0.94 3.32 -2.92
C VAL A 59 1.08 3.98 -4.29
N ASN A 60 2.27 4.49 -4.57
CA ASN A 60 2.68 4.81 -5.94
C ASN A 60 3.98 4.09 -6.30
N SER A 61 4.53 4.38 -7.48
CA SER A 61 5.76 3.74 -7.96
C SER A 61 7.02 4.04 -7.14
N GLN A 62 6.97 5.00 -6.21
CA GLN A 62 8.12 5.44 -5.41
C GLN A 62 7.93 5.18 -3.92
N ILE A 63 6.75 5.45 -3.38
CA ILE A 63 6.47 5.38 -1.95
C ILE A 63 5.20 4.58 -1.63
N ILE A 64 5.24 3.95 -0.45
CA ILE A 64 4.10 3.42 0.28
C ILE A 64 3.96 4.32 1.51
N LYS A 65 2.82 4.98 1.67
CA LYS A 65 2.45 5.72 2.88
C LYS A 65 1.40 4.96 3.65
N ILE A 66 1.54 4.84 4.96
CA ILE A 66 0.57 4.17 5.84
C ILE A 66 0.07 5.18 6.87
N PHE A 67 -1.24 5.21 7.08
CA PHE A 67 -1.92 6.13 7.98
C PHE A 67 -2.72 5.36 9.04
N LYS A 68 -2.74 5.85 10.28
CA LYS A 68 -3.70 5.40 11.29
C LYS A 68 -4.98 6.22 11.18
N THR A 69 -6.14 5.57 11.14
CA THR A 69 -7.42 6.28 10.96
C THR A 69 -7.88 7.05 12.21
N ALA A 70 -7.36 6.70 13.40
CA ALA A 70 -7.71 7.39 14.64
C ALA A 70 -7.44 8.92 14.58
N ASP A 71 -6.40 9.33 13.86
CA ASP A 71 -6.03 10.74 13.69
C ASP A 71 -5.53 11.09 12.27
N PHE A 72 -5.64 10.16 11.32
CA PHE A 72 -5.17 10.24 9.94
C PHE A 72 -3.68 10.62 9.80
N LYS A 73 -2.86 10.39 10.84
CA LYS A 73 -1.43 10.64 10.75
C LYS A 73 -0.73 9.56 9.94
N GLU A 74 0.19 10.01 9.10
CA GLU A 74 1.19 9.14 8.48
C GLU A 74 2.06 8.52 9.58
N VAL A 75 2.08 7.19 9.65
CA VAL A 75 2.85 6.41 10.64
C VAL A 75 4.02 5.66 10.03
N ALA A 76 4.04 5.50 8.71
CA ALA A 76 5.18 4.96 7.98
C ALA A 76 5.22 5.47 6.54
N THR A 77 6.43 5.69 6.03
CA THR A 77 6.72 5.87 4.61
C THR A 77 7.83 4.89 4.21
N LEU A 78 7.54 4.02 3.25
CA LEU A 78 8.46 2.99 2.77
C LEU A 78 8.77 3.20 1.28
N PRO A 79 9.99 2.93 0.82
CA PRO A 79 10.31 2.94 -0.60
C PRO A 79 9.65 1.76 -1.32
N THR A 80 8.73 2.04 -2.24
CA THR A 80 7.98 0.99 -2.97
C THR A 80 8.92 0.01 -3.65
N GLN A 81 9.98 0.51 -4.29
CA GLN A 81 10.90 -0.33 -5.05
C GLN A 81 11.59 -1.40 -4.18
N GLU A 82 11.96 -1.08 -2.94
CA GLU A 82 12.60 -2.05 -2.04
C GLU A 82 11.66 -3.21 -1.68
N VAL A 83 10.35 -2.93 -1.58
CA VAL A 83 9.32 -3.97 -1.47
C VAL A 83 9.24 -4.80 -2.76
N LEU A 84 9.04 -4.14 -3.91
CA LEU A 84 8.75 -4.83 -5.16
C LEU A 84 9.91 -5.71 -5.65
N LEU A 85 11.15 -5.23 -5.52
CA LEU A 85 12.35 -5.93 -6.00
C LEU A 85 12.58 -7.25 -5.28
N TYR A 86 12.12 -7.38 -4.03
CA TYR A 86 12.16 -8.65 -3.31
C TYR A 86 11.26 -9.71 -3.98
N TYR A 87 10.08 -9.30 -4.46
CA TYR A 87 9.12 -10.21 -5.07
C TYR A 87 9.42 -10.46 -6.55
N ASN A 88 9.89 -9.45 -7.27
CA ASN A 88 10.22 -9.51 -8.69
C ASN A 88 11.45 -8.64 -9.01
N PRO A 89 12.67 -9.19 -8.92
CA PRO A 89 13.91 -8.44 -9.17
C PRO A 89 14.01 -7.85 -10.58
N GLU A 90 13.43 -8.52 -11.59
CA GLU A 90 13.46 -8.08 -12.99
C GLU A 90 12.61 -6.84 -13.26
N ILE A 91 11.88 -6.35 -12.25
CA ILE A 91 10.96 -5.23 -12.41
C ILE A 91 11.65 -3.88 -12.47
N ALA A 92 12.91 -3.79 -12.02
CA ALA A 92 13.75 -2.60 -12.19
C ALA A 92 13.87 -2.20 -13.67
N ASP A 93 13.87 -3.18 -14.57
CA ASP A 93 14.17 -3.02 -15.99
C ASP A 93 12.93 -3.08 -16.88
N LYS A 94 11.73 -3.25 -16.30
CA LYS A 94 10.47 -3.45 -17.04
C LYS A 94 9.48 -2.32 -16.83
N MET A 95 8.67 -2.07 -17.86
CA MET A 95 7.54 -1.15 -17.77
C MET A 95 6.50 -1.75 -16.83
N LEU A 96 6.31 -1.11 -15.68
CA LEU A 96 5.33 -1.48 -14.68
C LEU A 96 3.93 -1.02 -15.10
N PHE A 97 2.93 -1.89 -14.90
CA PHE A 97 1.52 -1.53 -15.01
C PHE A 97 0.90 -1.45 -13.62
N GLN A 98 -0.22 -0.74 -13.48
CA GLN A 98 -0.95 -0.65 -12.21
C GLN A 98 -1.34 -2.04 -11.67
N SER A 99 -1.72 -2.97 -12.56
CA SER A 99 -2.00 -4.37 -12.21
C SER A 99 -0.78 -5.11 -11.65
N SER A 100 0.43 -4.79 -12.12
CA SER A 100 1.68 -5.34 -11.58
C SER A 100 1.94 -4.82 -10.17
N LEU A 101 1.73 -3.53 -9.94
CA LEU A 101 1.88 -2.92 -8.62
C LEU A 101 0.87 -3.53 -7.62
N ILE A 102 -0.40 -3.65 -8.01
CA ILE A 102 -1.44 -4.32 -7.22
C ILE A 102 -1.01 -5.74 -6.84
N THR A 103 -0.61 -6.55 -7.82
CA THR A 103 -0.22 -7.95 -7.60
C THR A 103 0.94 -8.08 -6.60
N LEU A 104 1.94 -7.21 -6.72
CA LEU A 104 3.13 -7.26 -5.86
C LEU A 104 2.87 -6.73 -4.45
N ILE A 105 2.02 -5.72 -4.30
CA ILE A 105 1.56 -5.27 -2.97
C ILE A 105 0.75 -6.38 -2.29
N GLN A 106 -0.14 -7.07 -3.01
CA GLN A 106 -0.85 -8.23 -2.46
C GLN A 106 0.11 -9.37 -2.09
N ALA A 107 1.15 -9.62 -2.89
CA ALA A 107 2.17 -10.62 -2.60
C ALA A 107 2.96 -10.28 -1.32
N TRP A 108 3.32 -9.01 -1.14
CA TRP A 108 3.98 -8.51 0.07
C TRP A 108 3.11 -8.64 1.31
N LEU A 109 1.85 -8.19 1.25
CA LEU A 109 0.91 -8.32 2.38
C LEU A 109 0.64 -9.78 2.74
N ARG A 110 0.55 -10.66 1.75
CA ARG A 110 0.43 -12.11 1.97
C ARG A 110 1.69 -12.69 2.62
N ASP A 111 2.87 -12.19 2.28
CA ASP A 111 4.13 -12.63 2.89
C ASP A 111 4.25 -12.15 4.33
N LEU A 112 3.81 -10.92 4.64
CA LEU A 112 3.66 -10.45 6.01
C LEU A 112 2.66 -11.32 6.81
N ALA A 113 1.58 -11.76 6.19
CA ALA A 113 0.54 -12.57 6.85
C ALA A 113 0.94 -14.02 7.13
N TYR A 114 1.77 -14.63 6.25
CA TYR A 114 2.00 -16.08 6.22
C TYR A 114 3.45 -16.52 6.09
N HIS A 115 4.41 -15.59 5.91
CA HIS A 115 5.82 -15.90 5.66
C HIS A 115 6.03 -16.90 4.52
N TRP A 116 5.20 -16.82 3.47
CA TRP A 116 5.15 -17.84 2.42
C TRP A 116 6.38 -17.80 1.50
N LYS A 117 7.02 -16.64 1.35
CA LYS A 117 8.23 -16.44 0.54
C LYS A 117 9.44 -16.11 1.41
N SER A 118 9.28 -15.27 2.43
CA SER A 118 10.37 -14.88 3.35
C SER A 118 10.04 -15.19 4.79
N GLN A 119 11.04 -15.67 5.55
CA GLN A 119 10.96 -15.66 7.01
C GLN A 119 10.99 -14.22 7.56
N GLU A 120 11.67 -13.31 6.86
CA GLU A 120 11.70 -11.87 7.16
C GLU A 120 11.25 -11.09 5.92
N PRO A 121 9.94 -10.91 5.70
CA PRO A 121 9.44 -10.10 4.60
C PRO A 121 9.99 -8.66 4.67
N PRO A 122 10.17 -7.98 3.52
CA PRO A 122 10.61 -6.58 3.50
C PRO A 122 9.78 -5.72 4.47
N PHE A 123 10.47 -4.90 5.26
CA PHE A 123 9.89 -3.97 6.23
C PHE A 123 9.03 -4.58 7.35
N ILE A 124 9.18 -5.87 7.66
CA ILE A 124 8.40 -6.49 8.74
C ILE A 124 8.53 -5.76 10.09
N LYS A 125 9.72 -5.23 10.42
CA LYS A 125 9.96 -4.53 11.70
C LYS A 125 9.18 -3.22 11.77
N GLU A 126 9.21 -2.44 10.70
CA GLU A 126 8.48 -1.17 10.57
C GLU A 126 6.97 -1.41 10.63
N ILE A 127 6.48 -2.47 10.01
CA ILE A 127 5.06 -2.87 10.06
C ILE A 127 4.65 -3.37 11.46
N GLN A 128 5.56 -4.02 12.19
CA GLN A 128 5.37 -4.38 13.61
C GLN A 128 5.34 -3.15 14.52
N GLU A 129 6.27 -2.20 14.34
CA GLU A 129 6.37 -0.99 15.16
C GLU A 129 5.11 -0.12 15.10
N ILE A 130 4.46 -0.02 13.93
CA ILE A 130 3.20 0.72 13.80
C ILE A 130 1.97 -0.07 14.28
N GLY A 131 2.11 -1.37 14.52
CA GLY A 131 1.04 -2.28 14.97
C GLY A 131 0.16 -2.87 13.86
N LEU A 132 0.51 -2.66 12.58
CA LEU A 132 -0.26 -3.22 11.46
C LEU A 132 -0.02 -4.73 11.32
N PHE A 133 1.17 -5.21 11.66
CA PHE A 133 1.54 -6.63 11.51
C PHE A 133 0.53 -7.57 12.19
N ASP A 134 0.13 -7.27 13.42
CA ASP A 134 -0.78 -8.11 14.22
C ASP A 134 -2.15 -8.31 13.56
N TYR A 135 -2.63 -7.32 12.81
CA TYR A 135 -3.88 -7.41 12.06
C TYR A 135 -3.78 -8.29 10.81
N LEU A 136 -2.59 -8.36 10.21
CA LEU A 136 -2.35 -9.08 8.96
C LEU A 136 -2.14 -10.58 9.18
N ILE A 137 -1.73 -11.02 10.37
CA ILE A 137 -1.44 -12.44 10.65
C ILE A 137 -2.64 -13.32 10.32
N GLY A 138 -2.44 -14.24 9.38
CA GLY A 138 -3.48 -15.16 8.92
C GLY A 138 -4.60 -14.51 8.09
N GLY A 139 -4.48 -13.23 7.74
CA GLY A 139 -5.44 -12.45 6.97
C GLY A 139 -5.31 -12.62 5.45
N SER A 140 -6.15 -11.89 4.71
CA SER A 140 -6.21 -11.98 3.24
C SER A 140 -6.28 -10.60 2.58
N THR A 141 -6.16 -10.57 1.25
CA THR A 141 -6.39 -9.35 0.45
C THR A 141 -7.42 -9.63 -0.63
N GLN A 142 -8.22 -8.62 -0.96
CA GLN A 142 -9.24 -8.66 -2.00
C GLN A 142 -9.17 -7.36 -2.79
N GLN A 143 -9.16 -7.45 -4.13
CA GLN A 143 -9.34 -6.27 -4.98
C GLN A 143 -10.81 -5.84 -4.91
N LEU A 144 -11.03 -4.55 -4.77
CA LEU A 144 -12.36 -3.96 -4.82
C LEU A 144 -12.71 -3.78 -6.30
N GLU A 145 -13.84 -4.34 -6.73
CA GLU A 145 -14.38 -4.04 -8.07
C GLU A 145 -14.89 -2.60 -8.05
N ASP A 146 -14.80 -1.89 -9.19
CA ASP A 146 -15.40 -0.56 -9.36
C ASP A 146 -16.86 -0.62 -8.88
N LEU A 147 -17.18 0.05 -7.76
CA LEU A 147 -18.54 0.18 -7.24
C LEU A 147 -19.39 1.10 -8.14
#